data_AF-A0A4V5ZZX8-F1
#
_entry.id   AF-A0A4V5ZZX8-F1
#
_cell.length_a   1.000
_cell.length_b   1.000
_cell.length_c   1.000
_cell.angle_alpha   90.00
_cell.angle_beta   90.00
_cell.angle_gamma   90.00
#
_symmetry.space_group_name_H-M   'P 1'
#
loop_
_entity.id
_entity.type
_entity.pdbx_description
1 polymer ?
#
loop_
_entity_poly.entity_id
_entity_poly.type
_entity_poly.pdbx_seq_one_letter_code
_entity_poly.pdbx_strand_id
1 'polypeptide(L)'
;MGNVSATKNYNALDRLNQGGNYFFDRSVERQIFHLRLELAQVTQNQWWHSFRPETRVVKRKARDYNFQEILQIDENIEFTHVTMSPWKTQNVANPENTVISIETLYEELIPFVLSRLANSFGPTLVVFPQEDWAPVHKFAAAKEIKSLCVNYGPGAELLLPNMQENLAHLTLSCDWPTDTALHLLAWANQEELVKLDFQASNILVSADVISAYVQRWKNAKGSTNIWLEGKRHFEPKDVKHYFNLWNKQTHPETNFCSSENKASPNCLDLVVSEEKFCLVSG
;
A
#
# COMPACT_ATOMS: atom_id res chain seq x y z
N MET A 1 -28.30 -61.58 41.22
CA MET A 1 -27.55 -61.36 42.48
C MET A 1 -26.33 -60.50 42.16
N GLY A 2 -26.07 -59.46 42.95
CA GLY A 2 -24.75 -58.81 43.05
C GLY A 2 -24.60 -57.42 42.40
N ASN A 3 -24.59 -56.38 43.25
CA ASN A 3 -24.21 -54.98 43.00
C ASN A 3 -22.69 -54.76 43.22
N VAL A 4 -22.24 -53.52 42.92
CA VAL A 4 -21.06 -52.77 43.50
C VAL A 4 -19.71 -53.03 42.79
N SER A 5 -18.78 -52.08 42.57
CA SER A 5 -18.70 -50.60 42.47
C SER A 5 -17.22 -50.25 42.16
N ALA A 6 -17.02 -49.11 41.49
CA ALA A 6 -15.88 -48.18 41.44
C ALA A 6 -14.47 -48.55 41.97
N THR A 7 -13.45 -48.20 41.19
CA THR A 7 -12.42 -47.14 41.46
C THR A 7 -11.40 -47.10 40.29
N LYS A 8 -11.15 -45.93 39.64
CA LYS A 8 -10.04 -44.97 39.88
C LYS A 8 -8.68 -45.69 40.06
N ASN A 9 -7.55 -45.35 39.44
CA ASN A 9 -7.08 -44.11 38.84
C ASN A 9 -5.65 -44.35 38.27
N TYR A 10 -5.19 -43.45 37.40
CA TYR A 10 -3.79 -43.07 37.12
C TYR A 10 -2.77 -44.13 36.68
N ASN A 11 -2.30 -44.02 35.43
CA ASN A 11 -0.88 -43.72 35.12
C ASN A 11 -0.71 -43.53 33.61
N ALA A 12 -1.05 -42.32 33.14
CA ALA A 12 -0.63 -41.79 31.84
C ALA A 12 0.68 -40.98 31.96
N LEU A 13 1.47 -41.22 33.02
CA LEU A 13 2.68 -40.48 33.35
C LEU A 13 3.99 -41.31 33.21
N ASP A 14 3.93 -42.57 32.77
CA ASP A 14 5.11 -43.41 32.56
C ASP A 14 5.56 -43.56 31.10
N ARG A 15 4.98 -42.78 30.16
CA ARG A 15 5.40 -42.80 28.74
C ARG A 15 6.20 -41.57 28.29
N LEU A 16 6.84 -40.87 29.23
CA LEU A 16 7.76 -39.76 28.92
C LEU A 16 9.24 -40.11 29.00
N ASN A 17 9.60 -41.38 29.24
CA ASN A 17 11.00 -41.80 29.29
C ASN A 17 11.23 -43.04 28.43
N GLN A 18 11.31 -42.86 27.11
CA GLN A 18 12.18 -43.65 26.24
C GLN A 18 12.22 -43.00 24.85
N GLY A 19 13.38 -42.41 24.56
CA GLY A 19 13.63 -41.58 23.39
C GLY A 19 13.45 -42.31 22.06
N GLY A 20 12.94 -41.56 21.09
CA GLY A 20 12.75 -41.96 19.70
C GLY A 20 11.95 -40.90 18.96
N ASN A 21 12.36 -39.64 19.10
CA ASN A 21 11.62 -38.48 18.63
C ASN A 21 11.91 -38.17 17.15
N TYR A 22 10.81 -38.20 16.40
CA TYR A 22 10.41 -37.33 15.30
C TYR A 22 11.33 -37.26 14.07
N PHE A 23 10.80 -37.83 12.99
CA PHE A 23 11.07 -37.42 11.62
C PHE A 23 11.21 -35.90 11.54
N PHE A 24 12.38 -35.43 11.11
CA PHE A 24 12.55 -34.07 10.63
C PHE A 24 11.81 -33.95 9.30
N ASP A 25 10.58 -33.46 9.35
CA ASP A 25 9.97 -32.80 8.20
C ASP A 25 10.82 -31.56 7.88
N ARG A 26 11.55 -31.62 6.75
CA ARG A 26 12.39 -30.55 6.21
C ARG A 26 11.59 -29.63 5.28
N SER A 27 10.39 -29.23 5.66
CA SER A 27 9.78 -28.00 5.15
C SER A 27 10.40 -26.80 5.89
N VAL A 28 11.70 -26.56 5.66
CA VAL A 28 12.29 -25.24 5.92
C VAL A 28 11.71 -24.33 4.84
N GLU A 29 10.53 -23.77 5.08
CA GLU A 29 10.11 -22.58 4.34
C GLU A 29 11.26 -21.58 4.46
N ARG A 30 11.87 -21.22 3.31
CA ARG A 30 12.86 -20.15 3.25
C ARG A 30 12.19 -18.92 3.85
N GLN A 31 12.66 -18.49 5.02
CA GLN A 31 12.07 -17.36 5.70
C GLN A 31 12.41 -16.09 4.91
N ILE A 32 11.43 -15.57 4.18
CA ILE A 32 11.57 -14.31 3.45
C ILE A 32 11.59 -13.16 4.47
N PHE A 33 12.61 -12.30 4.35
CA PHE A 33 12.84 -11.10 5.14
C PHE A 33 12.25 -9.90 4.41
N HIS A 34 11.07 -9.46 4.87
CA HIS A 34 10.42 -8.27 4.35
C HIS A 34 11.03 -7.00 4.95
N LEU A 35 11.55 -6.15 4.07
CA LEU A 35 12.17 -4.87 4.41
C LEU A 35 11.44 -3.70 3.75
N ARG A 36 11.59 -2.55 4.38
CA ARG A 36 11.20 -1.24 3.87
C ARG A 36 12.46 -0.43 3.65
N LEU A 37 12.60 0.17 2.48
CA LEU A 37 13.66 1.13 2.18
C LEU A 37 13.15 2.55 2.43
N GLU A 38 13.95 3.35 3.11
CA GLU A 38 13.80 4.81 3.16
C GLU A 38 15.02 5.46 2.51
N LEU A 39 14.81 6.39 1.58
CA LEU A 39 15.84 7.19 0.90
C LEU A 39 15.58 8.67 1.14
N ALA A 40 16.64 9.46 1.30
CA ALA A 40 16.55 10.91 1.37
C ALA A 40 17.80 11.57 0.79
N GLN A 41 17.63 12.65 0.05
CA GLN A 41 18.74 13.41 -0.49
C GLN A 41 19.41 14.23 0.63
N VAL A 42 20.74 14.09 0.78
CA VAL A 42 21.54 14.86 1.76
C VAL A 42 22.18 16.06 1.08
N THR A 43 22.79 15.82 -0.08
CA THR A 43 23.35 16.85 -0.96
C THR A 43 23.06 16.47 -2.42
N GLN A 44 23.47 17.30 -3.38
CA GLN A 44 23.32 16.99 -4.81
C GLN A 44 23.94 15.64 -5.20
N ASN A 45 25.02 15.20 -4.52
CA ASN A 45 25.75 13.98 -4.86
C ASN A 45 25.71 12.91 -3.78
N GLN A 46 24.91 13.09 -2.72
CA GLN A 46 24.87 12.16 -1.59
C GLN A 46 23.46 11.87 -1.14
N TRP A 47 23.22 10.60 -0.85
CA TRP A 47 21.92 10.07 -0.46
C TRP A 47 22.03 9.29 0.83
N TRP A 48 21.13 9.59 1.76
CA TRP A 48 20.93 8.81 2.96
C TRP A 48 20.00 7.64 2.68
N HIS A 49 20.24 6.50 3.32
CA HIS A 49 19.36 5.35 3.27
C HIS A 49 19.16 4.70 4.65
N SER A 50 18.02 4.02 4.82
CA SER A 50 17.80 3.08 5.92
C SER A 50 16.94 1.91 5.45
N PHE A 51 17.30 0.71 5.91
CA PHE A 51 16.54 -0.51 5.69
C PHE A 51 15.88 -0.95 7.00
N ARG A 52 14.56 -0.90 7.05
CA ARG A 52 13.78 -1.25 8.25
C ARG A 52 13.00 -2.55 8.04
N PRO A 53 13.06 -3.50 8.99
CA PRO A 53 12.19 -4.67 8.94
C PRO A 53 10.72 -4.26 9.15
N GLU A 54 9.79 -4.89 8.42
CA GLU A 54 8.35 -4.62 8.54
C GLU A 54 7.74 -5.16 9.86
N THR A 55 8.45 -6.06 10.54
CA THR A 55 8.22 -6.66 11.88
C THR A 55 6.94 -7.49 12.12
N ARG A 56 7.17 -8.80 12.32
CA ARG A 56 6.69 -9.57 13.51
C ARG A 56 7.42 -10.90 13.76
N VAL A 57 8.34 -11.36 12.89
CA VAL A 57 8.77 -12.78 12.93
C VAL A 57 10.13 -13.06 13.58
N VAL A 58 10.96 -12.07 13.94
CA VAL A 58 12.26 -12.42 14.59
C VAL A 58 12.56 -11.56 15.80
N LYS A 59 12.61 -12.20 16.98
CA LYS A 59 13.15 -11.67 18.24
C LYS A 59 14.65 -11.26 18.16
N ARG A 60 15.23 -11.21 16.97
CA ARG A 60 16.61 -10.78 16.72
C ARG A 60 16.57 -9.36 16.16
N LYS A 61 16.75 -8.40 17.06
CA LYS A 61 17.03 -6.97 16.83
C LYS A 61 16.16 -6.31 15.75
N ALA A 62 15.04 -5.72 16.15
CA ALA A 62 14.36 -4.68 15.40
C ALA A 62 15.25 -3.42 15.36
N ARG A 63 16.27 -3.44 14.49
CA ARG A 63 17.14 -2.31 14.22
C ARG A 63 17.14 -2.04 12.72
N ASP A 64 17.51 -0.83 12.37
CA ASP A 64 17.78 -0.44 11.00
C ASP A 64 19.10 -1.11 10.53
N TYR A 65 19.11 -1.54 9.28
CA TYR A 65 20.29 -2.09 8.60
C TYR A 65 20.86 -1.04 7.63
N ASN A 66 22.17 -1.09 7.41
CA ASN A 66 22.81 -0.36 6.33
C ASN A 66 22.96 -1.20 5.06
N PHE A 67 23.40 -0.58 3.95
CA PHE A 67 23.46 -1.25 2.66
C PHE A 67 24.46 -2.40 2.64
N GLN A 68 25.63 -2.22 3.25
CA GLN A 68 26.66 -3.27 3.34
C GLN A 68 26.18 -4.47 4.17
N GLU A 69 25.42 -4.23 5.24
CA GLU A 69 24.79 -5.29 6.03
C GLU A 69 23.75 -6.06 5.22
N ILE A 70 22.94 -5.35 4.42
CA ILE A 70 21.92 -5.97 3.56
C ILE A 70 22.56 -6.85 2.48
N LEU A 71 23.65 -6.41 1.86
CA LEU A 71 24.39 -7.21 0.86
C LEU A 71 24.93 -8.53 1.44
N GLN A 72 25.13 -8.63 2.76
CA GLN A 72 25.64 -9.83 3.43
C GLN A 72 24.54 -10.83 3.84
N ILE A 73 23.26 -10.45 3.80
CA ILE A 73 22.12 -11.26 4.29
C ILE A 73 21.54 -12.21 3.19
N ASP A 74 22.21 -12.32 2.03
CA ASP A 74 21.66 -12.66 0.70
C ASP A 74 20.74 -13.92 0.53
N GLU A 75 19.91 -13.81 -0.52
CA GLU A 75 18.87 -14.64 -1.15
C GLU A 75 17.41 -14.52 -0.69
N ASN A 76 17.11 -14.15 0.56
CA ASN A 76 15.72 -14.19 1.05
C ASN A 76 15.14 -12.81 1.41
N ILE A 77 15.61 -11.72 0.80
CA ILE A 77 15.10 -10.37 1.08
C ILE A 77 14.06 -9.97 0.04
N GLU A 78 12.94 -9.42 0.51
CA GLU A 78 11.96 -8.75 -0.33
C GLU A 78 11.64 -7.35 0.19
N PHE A 79 11.49 -6.40 -0.73
CA PHE A 79 11.12 -5.03 -0.41
C PHE A 79 9.62 -4.81 -0.61
N THR A 80 8.93 -4.52 0.48
CA THR A 80 7.48 -4.26 0.46
C THR A 80 7.16 -2.77 0.33
N HIS A 81 8.10 -1.90 0.72
CA HIS A 81 7.93 -0.45 0.65
C HIS A 81 9.24 0.24 0.25
N VAL A 82 9.10 1.28 -0.57
CA VAL A 82 10.15 2.26 -0.83
C VAL A 82 9.59 3.63 -0.48
N THR A 83 10.27 4.37 0.39
CA THR A 83 9.89 5.72 0.78
C THR A 83 10.96 6.70 0.34
N MET A 84 10.58 7.70 -0.46
CA MET A 84 11.40 8.85 -0.83
C MET A 84 11.07 9.98 0.15
N SER A 85 11.82 10.06 1.24
CA SER A 85 11.64 11.01 2.33
C SER A 85 12.33 12.35 2.01
N PRO A 86 11.77 13.50 2.44
CA PRO A 86 12.44 14.79 2.35
C PRO A 86 13.25 15.09 3.62
N TRP A 87 13.20 14.21 4.61
CA TRP A 87 13.83 14.38 5.92
C TRP A 87 15.14 13.61 5.94
N LYS A 88 16.15 14.10 6.68
CA LYS A 88 17.58 13.71 6.65
C LYS A 88 18.47 14.52 5.69
N THR A 89 18.09 15.77 5.44
CA THR A 89 18.87 16.74 4.66
C THR A 89 20.08 17.28 5.42
N GLN A 90 20.09 17.26 6.77
CA GLN A 90 21.21 17.72 7.62
C GLN A 90 21.29 16.91 8.93
N ASN A 91 22.50 16.64 9.43
CA ASN A 91 22.78 15.91 10.69
C ASN A 91 22.40 14.41 10.72
N VAL A 92 22.90 13.65 9.74
CA VAL A 92 22.85 12.19 9.77
C VAL A 92 23.69 11.68 10.94
N ALA A 93 23.09 10.85 11.81
CA ALA A 93 23.75 10.37 13.03
C ALA A 93 24.95 9.44 12.78
N ASN A 94 24.95 8.70 11.67
CA ASN A 94 26.02 7.78 11.29
C ASN A 94 26.27 7.84 9.76
N PRO A 95 26.89 8.93 9.27
CA PRO A 95 27.00 9.18 7.84
C PRO A 95 27.85 8.11 7.13
N GLU A 96 28.92 7.62 7.75
CA GLU A 96 29.82 6.61 7.17
C GLU A 96 29.12 5.31 6.75
N ASN A 97 28.02 4.97 7.42
CA ASN A 97 27.29 3.74 7.19
C ASN A 97 25.95 3.95 6.46
N THR A 98 25.44 5.17 6.41
CA THR A 98 24.07 5.42 5.92
C THR A 98 24.00 6.44 4.81
N VAL A 99 25.13 7.02 4.41
CA VAL A 99 25.22 7.95 3.29
C VAL A 99 26.06 7.31 2.19
N ILE A 100 25.48 7.21 1.00
CA ILE A 100 26.11 6.69 -0.22
C ILE A 100 26.23 7.81 -1.25
N SER A 101 27.14 7.64 -2.20
CA SER A 101 27.23 8.55 -3.33
C SER A 101 26.07 8.33 -4.31
N ILE A 102 25.85 9.32 -5.19
CA ILE A 102 24.87 9.22 -6.26
C ILE A 102 25.20 8.09 -7.25
N GLU A 103 26.48 7.78 -7.47
CA GLU A 103 26.92 6.66 -8.29
C GLU A 103 26.49 5.33 -7.65
N THR A 104 26.82 5.10 -6.37
CA THR A 104 26.40 3.89 -5.64
C THR A 104 24.88 3.77 -5.57
N LEU A 105 24.15 4.88 -5.47
CA LEU A 105 22.69 4.87 -5.51
C LEU A 105 22.18 4.27 -6.85
N TYR A 106 22.67 4.78 -7.97
CA TYR A 106 22.16 4.42 -9.29
C TYR A 106 22.70 3.10 -9.84
N GLU A 107 23.95 2.77 -9.54
CA GLU A 107 24.63 1.58 -10.06
C GLU A 107 24.42 0.35 -9.18
N GLU A 108 24.20 0.53 -7.87
CA GLU A 108 24.12 -0.59 -6.93
C GLU A 108 22.77 -0.65 -6.19
N LEU A 109 22.43 0.38 -5.42
CA LEU A 109 21.28 0.31 -4.50
C LEU A 109 19.94 0.19 -5.23
N ILE A 110 19.67 1.08 -6.20
CA ILE A 110 18.41 1.05 -6.94
C ILE A 110 18.24 -0.28 -7.68
N PRO A 111 19.22 -0.75 -8.49
CA PRO A 111 19.13 -2.07 -9.13
C PRO A 111 18.90 -3.21 -8.14
N PHE A 112 19.59 -3.21 -7.01
CA PHE A 112 19.45 -4.23 -5.96
C PHE A 112 18.02 -4.29 -5.38
N VAL A 113 17.43 -3.12 -5.12
CA VAL A 113 16.08 -3.01 -4.56
C VAL A 113 15.03 -3.38 -5.60
N LEU A 114 15.15 -2.87 -6.82
CA LEU A 114 14.26 -3.17 -7.93
C LEU A 114 14.18 -4.67 -8.22
N SER A 115 15.32 -5.37 -8.19
CA SER A 115 15.36 -6.83 -8.43
C SER A 115 14.75 -7.67 -7.30
N ARG A 116 14.38 -7.05 -6.17
CA ARG A 116 13.89 -7.71 -4.96
C ARG A 116 12.57 -7.10 -4.46
N LEU A 117 11.86 -6.35 -5.30
CA LEU A 117 10.53 -5.87 -4.97
C LEU A 117 9.58 -7.07 -4.76
N ALA A 118 8.78 -7.00 -3.70
CA ALA A 118 7.87 -8.07 -3.30
C ALA A 118 6.68 -8.20 -4.28
N ASN A 119 6.79 -9.10 -5.25
CA ASN A 119 5.76 -9.31 -6.27
C ASN A 119 4.41 -9.76 -5.72
N SER A 120 4.41 -10.53 -4.63
CA SER A 120 3.21 -11.16 -4.05
C SER A 120 2.25 -10.17 -3.38
N PHE A 121 2.77 -9.04 -2.89
CA PHE A 121 1.99 -8.05 -2.13
C PHE A 121 1.76 -6.74 -2.90
N GLY A 122 2.47 -6.53 -4.02
CA GLY A 122 2.43 -5.27 -4.74
C GLY A 122 3.06 -4.15 -3.90
N PRO A 123 4.39 -3.94 -3.98
CA PRO A 123 5.09 -3.01 -3.12
C PRO A 123 4.56 -1.59 -3.28
N THR A 124 4.68 -0.82 -2.20
CA THR A 124 4.24 0.57 -2.15
C THR A 124 5.42 1.51 -2.32
N LEU A 125 5.31 2.44 -3.27
CA LEU A 125 6.19 3.60 -3.37
C LEU A 125 5.51 4.80 -2.71
N VAL A 126 6.12 5.33 -1.64
CA VAL A 126 5.69 6.55 -0.98
C VAL A 126 6.65 7.67 -1.33
N VAL A 127 6.13 8.77 -1.86
CA VAL A 127 6.91 9.89 -2.35
C VAL A 127 6.51 11.15 -1.62
N PHE A 128 7.49 11.83 -1.06
CA PHE A 128 7.40 13.20 -0.59
C PHE A 128 8.19 14.12 -1.52
N PRO A 129 8.00 15.45 -1.46
CA PRO A 129 8.73 16.40 -2.31
C PRO A 129 10.24 16.14 -2.32
N GLN A 130 10.81 16.04 -3.52
CA GLN A 130 12.24 15.85 -3.73
C GLN A 130 12.81 17.00 -4.57
N GLU A 131 14.11 17.28 -4.40
CA GLU A 131 14.84 18.14 -5.34
C GLU A 131 15.23 17.35 -6.61
N ASP A 132 15.71 16.11 -6.43
CA ASP A 132 15.99 15.17 -7.52
C ASP A 132 14.89 14.09 -7.63
N TRP A 133 14.13 14.15 -8.73
CA TRP A 133 13.05 13.21 -9.05
C TRP A 133 13.53 11.97 -9.83
N ALA A 134 14.77 11.92 -10.31
CA ALA A 134 15.23 10.82 -11.15
C ALA A 134 15.19 9.44 -10.46
N PRO A 135 15.54 9.28 -9.16
CA PRO A 135 15.35 8.01 -8.46
C PRO A 135 13.87 7.63 -8.32
N VAL A 136 13.01 8.63 -8.09
CA VAL A 136 11.56 8.45 -7.99
C VAL A 136 11.01 7.86 -9.29
N HIS A 137 11.42 8.42 -10.44
CA HIS A 137 11.03 7.92 -11.75
C HIS A 137 11.46 6.47 -11.97
N LYS A 138 12.66 6.07 -11.53
CA LYS A 138 13.11 4.67 -11.66
C LYS A 138 12.23 3.70 -10.88
N PHE A 139 11.86 4.03 -9.64
CA PHE A 139 10.97 3.19 -8.84
C PHE A 139 9.53 3.22 -9.36
N ALA A 140 8.99 4.39 -9.71
CA ALA A 140 7.63 4.51 -10.23
C ALA A 140 7.44 3.80 -11.58
N ALA A 141 8.50 3.63 -12.35
CA ALA A 141 8.52 2.87 -13.61
C ALA A 141 8.72 1.36 -13.42
N ALA A 142 8.83 0.84 -12.19
CA ALA A 142 8.93 -0.59 -11.94
C ALA A 142 7.54 -1.25 -11.96
N LYS A 143 7.35 -2.25 -12.81
CA LYS A 143 6.04 -2.92 -13.03
C LYS A 143 5.49 -3.61 -11.79
N GLU A 144 6.39 -3.92 -10.87
CA GLU A 144 6.13 -4.54 -9.59
C GLU A 144 5.36 -3.58 -8.68
N ILE A 145 5.64 -2.27 -8.72
CA ILE A 145 4.97 -1.26 -7.89
C ILE A 145 3.48 -1.20 -8.23
N LYS A 146 2.65 -1.63 -7.29
CA LYS A 146 1.19 -1.61 -7.43
C LYS A 146 0.52 -0.49 -6.67
N SER A 147 1.20 0.09 -5.69
CA SER A 147 0.66 1.19 -4.89
C SER A 147 1.61 2.38 -4.94
N LEU A 148 1.09 3.54 -5.30
CA LEU A 148 1.85 4.79 -5.38
C LEU A 148 1.16 5.85 -4.53
N CYS A 149 1.87 6.37 -3.53
CA CYS A 149 1.40 7.44 -2.65
C CYS A 149 2.28 8.67 -2.84
N VAL A 150 1.74 9.75 -3.38
CA VAL A 150 2.50 10.97 -3.69
C VAL A 150 1.96 12.15 -2.90
N ASN A 151 2.82 12.71 -2.05
CA ASN A 151 2.58 14.00 -1.41
C ASN A 151 3.15 15.07 -2.35
N TYR A 152 2.29 15.99 -2.79
CA TYR A 152 2.69 16.97 -3.79
C TYR A 152 3.85 17.86 -3.32
N GLY A 153 4.79 18.04 -4.23
CA GLY A 153 5.73 19.15 -4.29
C GLY A 153 6.04 19.45 -5.76
N PRO A 154 6.62 20.62 -6.08
CA PRO A 154 6.93 20.97 -7.46
C PRO A 154 7.74 19.87 -8.17
N GLY A 155 7.29 19.45 -9.37
CA GLY A 155 7.88 18.36 -10.14
C GLY A 155 7.15 17.02 -9.99
N ALA A 156 6.31 16.83 -8.96
CA ALA A 156 5.52 15.62 -8.76
C ALA A 156 4.53 15.36 -9.92
N GLU A 157 4.04 16.43 -10.54
CA GLU A 157 3.17 16.40 -11.71
C GLU A 157 3.80 15.64 -12.90
N LEU A 158 5.13 15.57 -12.99
CA LEU A 158 5.84 14.86 -14.05
C LEU A 158 5.71 13.33 -13.93
N LEU A 159 5.34 12.82 -12.75
CA LEU A 159 5.06 11.38 -12.57
C LEU A 159 3.75 10.98 -13.24
N LEU A 160 2.79 11.90 -13.33
CA LEU A 160 1.39 11.62 -13.65
C LEU A 160 1.16 11.11 -15.08
N PRO A 161 1.73 11.70 -16.15
CA PRO A 161 1.48 11.25 -17.52
C PRO A 161 2.10 9.89 -17.83
N ASN A 162 3.12 9.50 -17.06
CA ASN A 162 3.87 8.26 -17.23
C ASN A 162 3.47 7.20 -16.20
N MET A 163 2.40 7.42 -15.43
CA MET A 163 1.89 6.41 -14.52
C MET A 163 1.52 5.16 -15.29
N GLN A 164 1.95 4.02 -14.75
CA GLN A 164 1.84 2.74 -15.42
C GLN A 164 0.39 2.28 -15.53
N GLU A 165 0.06 1.61 -16.63
CA GLU A 165 -1.28 1.02 -16.86
C GLU A 165 -1.65 -0.05 -15.82
N ASN A 166 -0.67 -0.60 -15.10
CA ASN A 166 -0.83 -1.71 -14.18
C ASN A 166 -0.81 -1.31 -12.69
N LEU A 167 -0.91 0.00 -12.40
CA LEU A 167 -0.99 0.54 -11.05
C LEU A 167 -2.35 0.21 -10.43
N ALA A 168 -2.36 -0.41 -9.24
CA ALA A 168 -3.58 -0.80 -8.55
C ALA A 168 -4.12 0.28 -7.63
N HIS A 169 -3.24 0.98 -6.90
CA HIS A 169 -3.61 2.01 -5.94
C HIS A 169 -2.83 3.30 -6.18
N LEU A 170 -3.56 4.41 -6.20
CA LEU A 170 -2.99 5.76 -6.28
C LEU A 170 -3.52 6.63 -5.15
N THR A 171 -2.63 7.18 -4.34
CA THR A 171 -2.95 8.22 -3.35
C THR A 171 -2.25 9.51 -3.73
N LEU A 172 -3.00 10.60 -3.90
CA LEU A 172 -2.48 11.94 -4.17
C LEU A 172 -2.83 12.87 -3.00
N SER A 173 -1.81 13.40 -2.33
CA SER A 173 -1.96 14.25 -1.14
C SER A 173 -1.41 15.65 -1.36
N CYS A 174 -1.83 16.60 -0.52
CA CYS A 174 -1.43 18.01 -0.54
C CYS A 174 -1.98 18.81 -1.74
N ASP A 175 -1.49 20.04 -1.95
CA ASP A 175 -2.06 21.00 -2.90
C ASP A 175 -1.48 20.85 -4.31
N TRP A 176 -2.14 20.05 -5.15
CA TRP A 176 -1.76 19.83 -6.54
C TRP A 176 -2.13 21.01 -7.46
N PRO A 177 -1.43 21.16 -8.60
CA PRO A 177 -1.81 22.07 -9.68
C PRO A 177 -3.21 21.77 -10.22
N THR A 178 -3.97 22.81 -10.60
CA THR A 178 -5.37 22.68 -11.02
C THR A 178 -5.56 21.81 -12.26
N ASP A 179 -4.60 21.83 -13.18
CA ASP A 179 -4.56 21.00 -14.39
C ASP A 179 -4.37 19.51 -14.10
N THR A 180 -3.91 19.12 -12.90
CA THR A 180 -3.89 17.71 -12.45
C THR A 180 -5.27 17.05 -12.56
N ALA A 181 -6.34 17.84 -12.39
CA ALA A 181 -7.72 17.36 -12.52
C ALA A 181 -8.03 16.76 -13.91
N LEU A 182 -7.31 17.19 -14.96
CA LEU A 182 -7.50 16.71 -16.33
C LEU A 182 -7.14 15.22 -16.49
N HIS A 183 -6.25 14.70 -15.64
CA HIS A 183 -5.82 13.30 -15.68
C HIS A 183 -6.77 12.35 -14.93
N LEU A 184 -7.66 12.87 -14.08
CA LEU A 184 -8.50 12.05 -13.22
C LEU A 184 -9.43 11.11 -13.99
N LEU A 185 -10.02 11.60 -15.08
CA LEU A 185 -10.92 10.79 -15.89
C LEU A 185 -10.16 9.66 -16.59
N ALA A 186 -8.93 9.91 -17.04
CA ALA A 186 -8.11 8.87 -17.65
C ALA A 186 -7.80 7.76 -16.63
N TRP A 187 -7.37 8.12 -15.42
CA TRP A 187 -7.12 7.17 -14.33
C TRP A 187 -8.38 6.44 -13.88
N ALA A 188 -9.50 7.15 -13.80
CA ALA A 188 -10.78 6.56 -13.47
C ALA A 188 -11.18 5.45 -14.45
N ASN A 189 -10.76 5.55 -15.72
CA ASN A 189 -11.02 4.55 -16.75
C ASN A 189 -9.98 3.41 -16.79
N GLN A 190 -8.86 3.49 -16.07
CA GLN A 190 -7.84 2.43 -16.08
C GLN A 190 -8.33 1.20 -15.32
N GLU A 191 -8.45 0.05 -15.98
CA GLU A 191 -9.04 -1.17 -15.41
C GLU A 191 -8.33 -1.66 -14.14
N GLU A 192 -7.00 -1.58 -14.13
CA GLU A 192 -6.15 -2.05 -13.02
C GLU A 192 -6.22 -1.13 -11.79
N LEU A 193 -6.55 0.15 -11.96
CA LEU A 193 -6.59 1.13 -10.87
C LEU A 193 -7.85 0.94 -10.02
N VAL A 194 -7.74 0.09 -9.01
CA VAL A 194 -8.83 -0.25 -8.09
C VAL A 194 -8.97 0.73 -6.93
N LYS A 195 -7.95 1.52 -6.58
CA LYS A 195 -8.05 2.57 -5.56
C LYS A 195 -7.50 3.90 -6.06
N LEU A 196 -8.30 4.96 -5.92
CA LEU A 196 -7.87 6.34 -6.09
C LEU A 196 -8.27 7.18 -4.87
N ASP A 197 -7.31 7.82 -4.25
CA ASP A 197 -7.48 8.44 -2.92
C ASP A 197 -6.84 9.82 -2.87
N PHE A 198 -7.64 10.85 -2.61
CA PHE A 198 -7.22 12.25 -2.54
C PHE A 198 -7.13 12.74 -1.09
N GLN A 199 -6.13 12.27 -0.35
CA GLN A 199 -5.98 12.56 1.08
C GLN A 199 -5.46 13.97 1.32
N ALA A 200 -6.21 14.78 2.07
CA ALA A 200 -5.84 16.18 2.38
C ALA A 200 -5.42 16.96 1.11
N SER A 201 -6.05 16.64 -0.02
CA SER A 201 -5.74 17.22 -1.33
C SER A 201 -6.73 18.34 -1.68
N ASN A 202 -6.31 19.25 -2.56
CA ASN A 202 -7.16 20.25 -3.20
C ASN A 202 -7.81 19.75 -4.49
N ILE A 203 -7.45 18.54 -4.96
CA ILE A 203 -8.07 17.90 -6.11
C ILE A 203 -9.54 17.62 -5.80
N LEU A 204 -10.42 18.09 -6.68
CA LEU A 204 -11.85 17.84 -6.58
C LEU A 204 -12.29 16.81 -7.63
N VAL A 205 -13.12 15.87 -7.22
CA VAL A 205 -13.65 14.81 -8.08
C VAL A 205 -14.93 15.25 -8.76
N SER A 206 -14.99 15.13 -10.10
CA SER A 206 -16.18 15.49 -10.89
C SER A 206 -17.18 14.33 -11.01
N ALA A 207 -18.42 14.65 -11.44
CA ALA A 207 -19.43 13.64 -11.74
C ALA A 207 -19.01 12.68 -12.87
N ASP A 208 -18.17 13.13 -13.81
CA ASP A 208 -17.65 12.28 -14.89
C ASP A 208 -16.70 11.20 -14.38
N VAL A 209 -15.84 11.54 -13.40
CA VAL A 209 -14.99 10.56 -12.72
C VAL A 209 -15.86 9.51 -12.02
N ILE A 210 -16.89 9.95 -11.30
CA ILE A 210 -17.85 9.03 -10.66
C ILE A 210 -18.52 8.11 -11.69
N SER A 211 -18.99 8.67 -12.81
CA SER A 211 -19.59 7.92 -13.91
C SER A 211 -18.65 6.83 -14.44
N ALA A 212 -17.38 7.17 -14.71
CA ALA A 212 -16.37 6.21 -15.16
C ALA A 212 -16.14 5.06 -14.17
N TYR A 213 -16.01 5.38 -12.88
CA TYR A 213 -15.89 4.38 -11.81
C TYR A 213 -17.09 3.42 -11.77
N VAL A 214 -18.31 3.96 -11.83
CA VAL A 214 -19.54 3.16 -11.83
C VAL A 214 -19.64 2.28 -13.07
N GLN A 215 -19.25 2.79 -14.25
CA GLN A 215 -19.26 1.98 -15.48
C GLN A 215 -18.29 0.82 -15.42
N ARG A 216 -17.06 1.04 -14.90
CA ARG A 216 -16.10 -0.04 -14.69
C ARG A 216 -16.63 -1.11 -13.75
N TRP A 217 -17.19 -0.70 -12.62
CA TRP A 217 -17.80 -1.63 -11.67
C TRP A 217 -18.94 -2.44 -12.31
N LYS A 218 -19.82 -1.79 -13.11
CA LYS A 218 -20.88 -2.47 -13.88
C LYS A 218 -20.32 -3.47 -14.89
N ASN A 219 -19.27 -3.09 -15.63
CA ASN A 219 -18.61 -3.97 -16.60
C ASN A 219 -17.96 -5.18 -15.94
N ALA A 220 -17.40 -5.00 -14.74
CA ALA A 220 -16.90 -6.08 -13.89
C ALA A 220 -18.03 -6.89 -13.23
N LYS A 221 -19.31 -6.62 -13.53
CA LYS A 221 -20.47 -7.25 -12.88
C LYS A 221 -20.42 -7.18 -11.35
N GLY A 222 -19.77 -6.15 -10.83
CA GLY A 222 -19.54 -5.91 -9.42
C GLY A 222 -18.53 -6.83 -8.72
N SER A 223 -17.80 -7.69 -9.46
CA SER A 223 -16.82 -8.62 -8.87
C SER A 223 -15.48 -7.97 -8.49
N THR A 224 -15.28 -6.70 -8.84
CA THR A 224 -14.04 -5.97 -8.57
C THR A 224 -14.28 -4.99 -7.43
N ASN A 225 -13.44 -5.07 -6.41
CA ASN A 225 -13.42 -4.10 -5.32
C ASN A 225 -12.78 -2.80 -5.81
N ILE A 226 -13.55 -1.73 -5.93
CA ILE A 226 -13.10 -0.42 -6.39
C ILE A 226 -13.35 0.62 -5.30
N TRP A 227 -12.37 1.49 -5.07
CA TRP A 227 -12.38 2.54 -4.05
C TRP A 227 -12.03 3.91 -4.66
N LEU A 228 -12.84 4.92 -4.35
CA LEU A 228 -12.56 6.31 -4.72
C LEU A 228 -12.87 7.23 -3.54
N GLU A 229 -11.88 7.97 -3.06
CA GLU A 229 -12.02 8.89 -1.92
C GLU A 229 -11.50 10.29 -2.26
N GLY A 230 -12.23 11.35 -1.87
CA GLY A 230 -11.77 12.72 -2.09
C GLY A 230 -12.80 13.80 -1.76
N LYS A 231 -12.50 15.04 -2.16
CA LYS A 231 -13.43 16.17 -2.11
C LYS A 231 -14.28 16.21 -3.37
N ARG A 232 -15.57 16.56 -3.26
CA ARG A 232 -16.50 16.58 -4.40
C ARG A 232 -16.49 17.89 -5.18
N HIS A 233 -16.58 17.81 -6.51
CA HIS A 233 -16.95 18.88 -7.44
C HIS A 233 -18.29 18.55 -8.12
N PHE A 234 -19.24 18.04 -7.36
CA PHE A 234 -20.57 17.68 -7.82
C PHE A 234 -21.58 17.86 -6.70
N GLU A 235 -22.85 18.08 -7.06
CA GLU A 235 -23.97 17.95 -6.15
C GLU A 235 -24.48 16.51 -6.12
N PRO A 236 -25.07 16.04 -5.00
CA PRO A 236 -25.61 14.69 -4.93
C PRO A 236 -26.62 14.36 -6.03
N LYS A 237 -27.36 15.36 -6.53
CA LYS A 237 -28.34 15.20 -7.63
C LYS A 237 -27.67 14.80 -8.95
N ASP A 238 -26.42 15.20 -9.17
CA ASP A 238 -25.69 15.02 -10.43
C ASP A 238 -25.23 13.57 -10.62
N VAL A 239 -25.14 12.82 -9.52
CA VAL A 239 -24.72 11.41 -9.52
C VAL A 239 -25.82 10.47 -9.06
N LYS A 240 -26.99 10.99 -8.67
CA LYS A 240 -28.09 10.21 -8.11
C LYS A 240 -28.57 9.11 -9.06
N HIS A 241 -28.57 9.31 -10.37
CA HIS A 241 -29.00 8.28 -11.33
C HIS A 241 -27.96 7.17 -11.53
N TYR A 242 -26.73 7.34 -11.04
CA TYR A 242 -25.72 6.29 -11.06
C TYR A 242 -25.88 5.28 -9.92
N PHE A 243 -26.63 5.63 -8.86
CA PHE A 243 -26.76 4.86 -7.62
C PHE A 243 -28.23 4.67 -7.18
N ASN A 244 -28.55 3.53 -6.58
CA ASN A 244 -29.83 3.32 -5.88
C ASN A 244 -29.74 3.84 -4.43
N LEU A 245 -29.78 5.15 -4.22
CA LEU A 245 -29.61 5.76 -2.88
C LEU A 245 -30.72 5.34 -1.88
N TRP A 246 -30.37 4.78 -0.72
CA TRP A 246 -31.32 4.49 0.38
C TRP A 246 -31.24 5.58 1.47
N ASN A 247 -32.34 6.32 1.66
CA ASN A 247 -32.59 7.15 2.84
C ASN A 247 -32.80 6.30 4.12
N LYS A 248 -31.89 6.35 5.11
CA LYS A 248 -32.24 5.95 6.50
C LYS A 248 -31.85 6.97 7.56
N GLN A 249 -32.87 7.32 8.34
CA GLN A 249 -33.05 8.36 9.36
C GLN A 249 -32.26 8.22 10.68
N THR A 250 -31.05 7.65 10.72
CA THR A 250 -30.43 7.32 12.04
C THR A 250 -29.07 7.92 12.38
N HIS A 251 -28.57 8.91 11.63
CA HIS A 251 -27.48 9.79 12.10
C HIS A 251 -27.73 11.24 11.65
N PRO A 252 -27.97 12.20 12.57
CA PRO A 252 -28.27 13.58 12.21
C PRO A 252 -27.13 14.34 11.53
N GLU A 253 -25.90 13.80 11.54
CA GLU A 253 -24.70 14.51 11.08
C GLU A 253 -23.78 13.60 10.25
N THR A 254 -24.26 13.09 9.12
CA THR A 254 -23.49 12.73 7.90
C THR A 254 -24.42 12.00 6.92
N ASN A 255 -24.59 12.55 5.72
CA ASN A 255 -25.55 12.05 4.72
C ASN A 255 -24.83 11.35 3.57
N PHE A 256 -24.95 10.01 3.52
CA PHE A 256 -25.45 9.17 2.42
C PHE A 256 -24.77 7.79 2.49
N CYS A 257 -25.54 6.70 2.45
CA CYS A 257 -25.09 5.31 2.27
C CYS A 257 -26.11 4.61 1.36
N SER A 258 -25.72 3.58 0.60
CA SER A 258 -26.69 2.63 0.03
C SER A 258 -26.10 1.25 -0.23
N SER A 259 -26.37 0.33 0.70
CA SER A 259 -26.24 -1.11 0.47
C SER A 259 -27.57 -1.68 -0.06
N GLU A 260 -27.49 -2.55 -1.07
CA GLU A 260 -28.54 -3.54 -1.34
C GLU A 260 -28.27 -4.75 -0.46
N ASN A 261 -28.97 -4.86 0.67
CA ASN A 261 -28.88 -6.05 1.49
C ASN A 261 -29.98 -7.05 1.12
N LYS A 262 -29.59 -8.07 0.33
CA LYS A 262 -29.99 -9.47 0.48
C LYS A 262 -29.05 -10.33 -0.39
N ALA A 263 -27.91 -10.70 0.18
CA ALA A 263 -27.05 -11.81 -0.28
C ALA A 263 -26.58 -11.77 -1.76
N SER A 264 -26.01 -10.64 -2.20
CA SER A 264 -25.21 -10.59 -3.43
C SER A 264 -23.86 -9.90 -3.12
N PRO A 265 -22.71 -10.50 -3.47
CA PRO A 265 -21.36 -9.99 -3.16
C PRO A 265 -20.91 -8.79 -4.02
N ASN A 266 -21.86 -8.00 -4.53
CA ASN A 266 -21.63 -7.01 -5.58
C ASN A 266 -22.44 -5.72 -5.28
N CYS A 267 -22.18 -5.01 -4.18
CA CYS A 267 -22.83 -3.72 -3.90
C CYS A 267 -21.87 -2.54 -4.07
N LEU A 268 -22.39 -1.34 -4.40
CA LEU A 268 -21.61 -0.12 -4.56
C LEU A 268 -22.18 0.99 -3.68
N ASP A 269 -21.40 1.44 -2.70
CA ASP A 269 -21.75 2.41 -1.67
C ASP A 269 -21.07 3.76 -1.94
N LEU A 270 -21.86 4.82 -2.12
CA LEU A 270 -21.36 6.20 -2.10
C LEU A 270 -21.65 6.84 -0.73
N VAL A 271 -20.60 7.09 0.03
CA VAL A 271 -20.61 7.80 1.32
C VAL A 271 -20.23 9.25 1.13
N VAL A 272 -21.10 10.20 1.49
CA VAL A 272 -20.80 11.64 1.41
C VAL A 272 -20.79 12.24 2.82
N SER A 273 -19.75 12.98 3.15
CA SER A 273 -19.69 13.87 4.31
C SER A 273 -19.76 15.33 3.85
N GLU A 274 -19.86 16.27 4.79
CA GLU A 274 -19.99 17.70 4.46
C GLU A 274 -18.89 18.20 3.51
N GLU A 275 -17.69 17.62 3.60
CA GLU A 275 -16.51 18.05 2.83
C GLU A 275 -15.88 16.96 1.96
N LYS A 276 -16.23 15.68 2.14
CA LYS A 276 -15.60 14.55 1.45
C LYS A 276 -16.63 13.57 0.93
N PHE A 277 -16.21 12.65 0.07
CA PHE A 277 -16.97 11.46 -0.22
C PHE A 277 -16.03 10.25 -0.37
N CYS A 278 -16.63 9.07 -0.31
CA CYS A 278 -15.99 7.79 -0.54
C CYS A 278 -16.93 6.90 -1.35
N LEU A 279 -16.43 6.22 -2.36
CA LEU A 279 -17.14 5.20 -3.13
C LEU A 279 -16.47 3.85 -2.85
N VAL A 280 -17.21 2.88 -2.35
CA VAL A 280 -16.68 1.55 -1.98
C VAL A 280 -17.56 0.48 -2.60
N SER A 281 -16.98 -0.53 -3.22
CA SER A 281 -17.70 -1.79 -3.48
C SER A 281 -17.27 -2.88 -2.50
N GLY A 282 -18.25 -3.66 -2.02
CA GLY A 282 -18.08 -4.72 -1.01
C GLY A 282 -18.44 -6.10 -1.50
#